data_AF-A0A7Y4U7R2-F1
#
_entry.id   AF-A0A7Y4U7R2-F1
#
_cell.length_a   1.000
_cell.length_b   1.000
_cell.length_c   1.000
_cell.angle_alpha   90.00
_cell.angle_beta   90.00
_cell.angle_gamma   90.00
#
_symmetry.space_group_name_H-M   'P 1'
#
loop_
_entity.id
_entity.type
_entity.pdbx_description
1 polymer ?
#
loop_
_entity_poly.entity_id
_entity_poly.type
_entity_poly.pdbx_seq_one_letter_code
_entity_poly.pdbx_strand_id
1 'polypeptide(L)'
;MSPTTMTLPIDTEIESWLAKNAAAQGIKAEQFAVEALRRLARRPSIDEVFADVQAEFEASGMTDEELGHIIEQAVTEVRAAKA
;
A
#
# COMPACT_ATOMS: atom_id res chain seq x y z
N MET A 1 -5.81 23.43 -18.67
CA MET A 1 -4.41 23.00 -18.47
C MET A 1 -3.99 22.19 -19.68
N SER A 2 -2.84 22.50 -20.26
CA SER A 2 -2.30 21.73 -21.40
C SER A 2 -1.81 20.37 -20.92
N PRO A 3 -2.00 19.28 -21.69
CA PRO A 3 -1.47 17.97 -21.31
C PRO A 3 0.06 18.00 -21.31
N THR A 4 0.66 17.58 -20.19
CA THR A 4 2.11 17.33 -20.11
C THR A 4 2.37 15.92 -20.62
N THR A 5 3.23 15.79 -21.63
CA THR A 5 3.66 14.50 -22.18
C THR A 5 5.02 14.12 -21.62
N MET A 6 5.18 12.86 -21.22
CA MET A 6 6.44 12.27 -20.79
C MET A 6 6.65 10.94 -21.50
N THR A 7 7.85 10.69 -21.99
CA THR A 7 8.25 9.41 -22.59
C THR A 7 9.05 8.62 -21.57
N LEU A 8 8.60 7.41 -21.27
CA LEU A 8 9.27 6.48 -20.36
C LEU A 8 9.72 5.27 -21.16
N PRO A 9 11.02 4.95 -21.20
CA PRO A 9 11.45 3.66 -21.68
C PRO A 9 10.97 2.59 -20.71
N ILE A 10 10.32 1.56 -21.23
CA ILE A 10 9.90 0.38 -20.47
C ILE A 10 10.50 -0.86 -21.11
N ASP A 11 10.79 -1.87 -20.30
CA ASP A 11 11.21 -3.17 -20.80
C ASP A 11 10.01 -4.00 -21.28
N THR A 12 10.32 -5.14 -21.91
CA THR A 12 9.32 -6.06 -22.47
C THR A 12 8.45 -6.71 -21.39
N GLU A 13 8.94 -6.83 -20.16
CA GLU A 13 8.18 -7.40 -19.05
C GLU A 13 7.05 -6.46 -18.64
N ILE A 14 7.37 -5.19 -18.41
CA ILE A 14 6.41 -4.13 -18.09
C ILE A 14 5.42 -3.94 -19.24
N GLU A 15 5.89 -3.92 -20.48
CA GLU A 15 5.03 -3.82 -21.67
C GLU A 15 4.01 -4.96 -21.71
N SER A 16 4.47 -6.21 -21.53
CA SER A 16 3.61 -7.40 -21.52
C SER A 16 2.59 -7.36 -20.38
N TRP A 17 3.03 -6.92 -19.20
CA TRP A 17 2.16 -6.76 -18.03
C TRP A 17 1.09 -5.69 -18.27
N LEU A 18 1.45 -4.52 -18.80
CA LEU A 18 0.52 -3.44 -19.13
C LEU A 18 -0.51 -3.91 -20.17
N ALA A 19 -0.05 -4.57 -21.24
CA ALA A 19 -0.93 -5.08 -22.30
C ALA A 19 -1.94 -6.11 -21.75
N LYS A 20 -1.49 -7.05 -20.92
CA LYS A 20 -2.36 -8.07 -20.30
C LYS A 20 -3.44 -7.44 -19.41
N ASN A 21 -3.06 -6.51 -18.53
CA ASN A 21 -3.99 -5.89 -17.60
C ASN A 21 -4.96 -4.93 -18.29
N ALA A 22 -4.51 -4.22 -19.32
CA ALA A 22 -5.34 -3.36 -20.13
C ALA A 22 -6.39 -4.18 -20.92
N ALA A 23 -5.97 -5.29 -21.52
CA ALA A 23 -6.87 -6.21 -22.21
C ALA A 23 -7.97 -6.78 -21.29
N ALA A 24 -7.62 -7.12 -20.05
CA ALA A 24 -8.59 -7.58 -19.05
C ALA A 24 -9.66 -6.54 -18.70
N GLN A 25 -9.39 -5.25 -18.94
CA GLN A 25 -10.29 -4.13 -18.69
C GLN A 25 -10.89 -3.56 -19.98
N GLY A 26 -10.56 -4.11 -21.15
CA GLY A 26 -11.03 -3.61 -22.45
C GLY A 26 -10.52 -2.21 -22.81
N ILE A 27 -9.38 -1.79 -22.25
CA ILE A 27 -8.79 -0.46 -22.46
C ILE A 27 -7.40 -0.57 -23.11
N LYS A 28 -6.85 0.58 -23.54
CA LYS A 28 -5.49 0.64 -24.10
C LYS A 28 -4.41 0.57 -23.02
N ALA A 29 -3.24 0.05 -23.36
CA ALA A 29 -2.11 -0.09 -22.45
C ALA A 29 -1.68 1.27 -21.86
N GLU A 30 -1.68 2.34 -22.65
CA GLU A 30 -1.35 3.69 -22.22
C GLU A 30 -2.37 4.25 -21.23
N GLN A 31 -3.67 3.96 -21.45
CA GLN A 31 -4.73 4.37 -20.53
C GLN A 31 -4.58 3.66 -19.18
N PHE A 32 -4.34 2.34 -19.22
CA PHE A 32 -4.09 1.56 -18.02
C PHE A 32 -2.82 2.03 -17.27
N ALA A 33 -1.74 2.35 -17.98
CA ALA A 33 -0.51 2.88 -17.39
C ALA A 33 -0.75 4.21 -16.66
N VAL A 34 -1.49 5.14 -17.28
CA VAL A 34 -1.86 6.41 -16.63
C VAL A 34 -2.72 6.18 -15.39
N GLU A 35 -3.66 5.25 -15.44
CA GLU A 35 -4.47 4.91 -14.27
C GLU A 35 -3.64 4.28 -13.15
N ALA A 36 -2.71 3.39 -13.47
CA ALA A 36 -1.80 2.78 -12.49
C ALA A 36 -0.96 3.86 -11.79
N LEU A 37 -0.40 4.81 -12.55
CA LEU A 37 0.32 5.96 -12.01
C LEU A 37 -0.58 6.85 -11.14
N ARG A 38 -1.83 7.09 -11.53
CA ARG A 38 -2.78 7.85 -10.72
C ARG A 38 -3.11 7.15 -9.40
N ARG A 39 -3.29 5.83 -9.42
CA ARG A 39 -3.53 5.04 -8.20
C ARG A 39 -2.32 5.13 -7.28
N LEU A 40 -1.12 5.02 -7.81
CA LEU A 40 0.11 5.15 -7.03
C LEU A 40 0.27 6.55 -6.44
N ALA A 41 0.06 7.61 -7.25
CA ALA A 41 0.19 9.00 -6.81
C ALA A 41 -0.86 9.42 -5.76
N ARG A 42 -1.98 8.70 -5.67
CA ARG A 42 -3.06 8.97 -4.70
C ARG A 42 -3.05 8.01 -3.51
N ARG A 43 -2.15 7.03 -3.48
CA ARG A 43 -2.03 6.16 -2.31
C ARG A 43 -1.41 6.99 -1.18
N PRO A 44 -2.10 7.12 -0.04
CA PRO A 44 -1.46 7.67 1.14
C PRO A 44 -0.23 6.81 1.46
N SER A 45 0.84 7.46 1.89
CA SER A 45 2.01 6.81 2.45
C SER A 45 1.62 5.97 3.67
N ILE A 46 2.45 4.99 4.01
CA ILE A 46 2.24 4.16 5.21
C ILE A 46 2.11 5.06 6.44
N ASP A 47 2.96 6.08 6.54
CA ASP A 47 2.94 7.05 7.63
C ASP A 47 1.61 7.82 7.69
N GLU A 48 1.06 8.23 6.55
CA GLU A 48 -0.26 8.87 6.50
C GLU A 48 -1.41 7.92 6.86
N VAL A 49 -1.30 6.63 6.52
CA VAL A 49 -2.31 5.62 6.89
C VAL A 49 -2.32 5.34 8.38
N PHE A 50 -1.14 5.34 9.02
CA PHE A 50 -0.98 4.98 10.44
C PHE A 50 -0.78 6.18 11.37
N ALA A 51 -0.91 7.42 10.87
CA ALA A 51 -0.69 8.63 11.65
C ALA A 51 -1.51 8.66 12.95
N ASP A 52 -2.78 8.27 12.90
CA ASP A 52 -3.66 8.25 14.08
C ASP A 52 -3.20 7.20 15.10
N VAL A 53 -2.80 6.01 14.63
CA VAL A 53 -2.28 4.94 15.50
C VAL A 53 -0.95 5.36 16.13
N GLN A 54 -0.09 6.03 15.37
CA GLN A 54 1.18 6.55 15.87
C GLN A 54 0.95 7.64 16.93
N ALA A 55 -0.01 8.55 16.69
CA ALA A 55 -0.38 9.58 17.66
C ALA A 55 -0.99 8.98 18.95
N GLU A 56 -1.84 7.96 18.83
CA GLU A 56 -2.39 7.24 19.98
C GLU A 56 -1.28 6.52 20.77
N PHE A 57 -0.33 5.90 20.06
CA PHE A 57 0.81 5.23 20.67
C PHE A 57 1.72 6.22 21.41
N GLU A 58 2.10 7.34 20.78
CA GLU A 58 2.89 8.39 21.41
C GLU A 58 2.16 9.01 22.63
N ALA A 59 0.85 9.25 22.51
CA ALA A 59 0.03 9.78 23.60
C ALA A 59 -0.14 8.80 24.76
N SER A 60 -0.08 7.50 24.50
CA SER A 60 -0.14 6.47 25.54
C SER A 60 1.09 6.47 26.46
N GLY A 61 2.22 7.02 25.99
CA GLY A 61 3.50 6.97 26.69
C GLY A 61 4.06 5.55 26.82
N MET A 62 3.45 4.58 26.12
CA MET A 62 3.85 3.19 26.11
C MET A 62 5.15 3.04 25.32
N THR A 63 6.08 2.30 25.89
CA THR A 63 7.31 1.92 25.22
C THR A 63 7.08 0.74 24.27
N ASP A 64 7.93 0.61 23.26
CA ASP A 64 7.88 -0.53 22.33
C ASP A 64 7.98 -1.88 23.05
N GLU A 65 8.72 -1.93 24.16
CA GLU A 65 8.88 -3.13 24.99
C GLU A 65 7.57 -3.53 25.69
N GLU A 66 6.82 -2.55 26.20
CA GLU A 66 5.51 -2.77 26.82
C GLU A 66 4.47 -3.20 25.79
N LEU A 67 4.48 -2.60 24.59
CA LEU A 67 3.63 -3.02 23.48
C LEU A 67 3.92 -4.47 23.06
N GLY A 68 5.21 -4.82 22.95
CA GLY A 68 5.64 -6.18 22.66
C GLY A 68 5.09 -7.19 23.67
N HIS A 69 5.14 -6.85 24.96
CA HIS A 69 4.62 -7.71 26.03
C HIS A 69 3.11 -7.93 25.92
N ILE A 70 2.33 -6.88 25.61
CA ILE A 70 0.88 -6.96 25.42
C ILE A 70 0.53 -7.87 24.25
N ILE A 71 1.26 -7.75 23.13
CA ILE A 71 1.04 -8.58 21.93
C ILE A 71 1.33 -10.05 22.24
N GLU A 72 2.44 -10.35 22.92
CA GLU A 72 2.78 -11.73 23.31
C GLU A 72 1.73 -12.36 24.23
N GLN A 73 1.22 -11.58 25.18
CA GLN A 73 0.16 -12.02 26.08
C GLN A 73 -1.13 -12.32 25.31
N ALA A 74 -1.56 -11.41 24.42
CA ALA A 74 -2.76 -11.60 23.59
C ALA A 74 -2.64 -12.82 22.66
N VAL A 75 -1.45 -13.05 22.06
CA VAL A 75 -1.20 -14.22 21.22
C VAL A 75 -1.30 -15.52 22.03
N THR A 76 -0.77 -15.52 23.24
CA THR A 76 -0.84 -16.68 24.14
C THR A 76 -2.28 -17.00 24.53
N GLU A 77 -3.08 -15.99 24.85
CA GLU A 77 -4.51 -16.14 25.16
C GLU A 77 -5.31 -16.70 23.98
N VAL A 78 -5.08 -16.18 22.77
CA VAL A 78 -5.74 -16.69 21.55
C VAL A 78 -5.36 -18.14 21.26
N ARG A 79 -4.10 -18.53 21.50
CA ARG A 79 -3.64 -19.92 21.33
C ARG A 79 -4.27 -20.85 22.37
N ALA A 80 -4.37 -20.40 23.62
CA ALA A 80 -5.02 -21.15 24.69
C ALA A 80 -6.53 -21.34 24.44
N ALA A 81 -7.21 -20.34 23.89
CA ALA A 81 -8.64 -20.43 23.54
C ALA A 81 -8.95 -21.32 22.33
N LYS A 82 -7.94 -21.67 21.53
CA LYS A 82 -8.06 -22.57 20.37
C LYS A 82 -7.65 -24.03 20.65
N ALA A 83 -7.13 -24.32 21.84
CA ALA A 83 -6.79 -25.67 22.30
C ALA A 83 -7.98 -26.32 23.01
#